data_AF-A0A357TEU5-F1
#
_entry.id   AF-A0A357TEU5-F1
#
_cell.length_a   1.000
_cell.length_b   1.000
_cell.length_c   1.000
_cell.angle_alpha   90.00
_cell.angle_beta   90.00
_cell.angle_gamma   90.00
#
_symmetry.space_group_name_H-M   'P 1'
#
loop_
_entity.id
_entity.type
_entity.pdbx_description
1 polymer ?
#
loop_
_entity_poly.entity_id
_entity_poly.type
_entity_poly.pdbx_seq_one_letter_code
_entity_poly.pdbx_strand_id
1 'polypeptide(L)'
;MDGENLEDIRKIFTLVKVNGSLSDPTSLTLRMSDGSDDITVVKGEIFSRVDGYRADITYPPNNKQFRNRRSGEKLFFAEDMHNIVAISESEVVLSTASTSKRTTIRLQ
;
A
#
# COMPACT_ATOMS: atom_id res chain seq x y z
N MET A 1 6.44 13.80 -44.28
CA MET A 1 6.24 14.80 -43.20
C MET A 1 5.94 13.95 -42.01
N ASP A 2 7.01 13.52 -41.36
CA ASP A 2 6.99 12.39 -40.45
C ASP A 2 6.60 12.95 -39.09
N GLY A 3 5.30 12.93 -38.82
CA GLY A 3 4.76 13.27 -37.51
C GLY A 3 5.23 12.19 -36.54
N GLU A 4 6.21 12.52 -35.72
CA GLU A 4 6.72 11.62 -34.70
C GLU A 4 5.56 11.13 -33.84
N ASN A 5 5.24 9.84 -33.99
CA ASN A 5 4.39 9.12 -33.08
C ASN A 5 5.19 8.91 -31.80
N LEU A 6 5.27 9.96 -30.98
CA LEU A 6 5.74 9.89 -29.61
C LEU A 6 4.65 9.18 -28.80
N GLU A 7 4.56 7.85 -28.95
CA GLU A 7 3.82 7.05 -27.97
C GLU A 7 4.47 7.33 -26.61
N ASP A 8 3.68 7.92 -25.71
CA ASP A 8 4.12 8.16 -24.35
C ASP A 8 4.52 6.82 -23.71
N ILE A 9 5.82 6.58 -23.62
CA ILE A 9 6.48 5.40 -23.04
C ILE A 9 6.13 5.20 -21.56
N ARG A 10 5.40 6.14 -20.96
CA ARG A 10 4.87 6.06 -19.60
C ARG A 10 3.35 6.10 -19.62
N LYS A 11 2.69 5.22 -20.40
CA LYS A 11 1.26 4.86 -20.19
C LYS A 11 1.10 4.28 -18.77
N ILE A 12 1.21 5.12 -17.75
CA ILE A 12 1.16 4.77 -16.32
C ILE A 12 -0.28 4.71 -15.81
N PHE A 13 -1.22 5.26 -16.58
CA PHE A 13 -2.65 5.11 -16.35
C PHE A 13 -3.44 5.18 -17.66
N THR A 14 -4.70 4.75 -17.60
CA THR A 14 -5.72 4.93 -18.64
C THR A 14 -6.91 5.68 -18.07
N LEU A 15 -7.46 6.65 -18.81
CA LEU A 15 -8.70 7.33 -18.41
C LEU A 15 -9.89 6.37 -18.61
N VAL A 16 -10.57 6.02 -17.52
CA VAL A 16 -11.73 5.10 -17.52
C VAL A 16 -13.04 5.87 -17.66
N LYS A 17 -13.17 6.99 -16.94
CA LYS A 17 -14.43 7.74 -16.88
C LYS A 17 -14.18 9.22 -16.63
N VAL A 18 -14.99 10.06 -17.28
CA VAL A 18 -15.14 11.48 -16.98
C VAL A 18 -16.52 11.69 -16.37
N ASN A 19 -16.60 12.33 -15.20
CA ASN A 19 -17.85 12.77 -14.60
C ASN A 19 -17.98 14.30 -14.77
N GLY A 20 -19.16 14.78 -15.13
CA GLY A 20 -19.42 16.20 -15.40
C GLY A 20 -19.32 16.56 -16.89
N SER A 21 -19.14 17.85 -17.18
CA SER A 21 -18.98 18.31 -18.56
C SER A 21 -17.60 17.92 -19.09
N LEU A 22 -17.49 17.58 -20.38
CA LEU A 22 -16.19 17.36 -21.01
C LEU A 22 -15.32 18.63 -21.03
N SER A 23 -15.95 19.81 -21.07
CA SER A 23 -15.26 21.10 -20.95
C SER A 23 -14.99 21.54 -19.52
N ASP A 24 -15.69 20.94 -18.55
CA ASP A 24 -15.56 21.24 -17.12
C ASP A 24 -15.90 20.01 -16.25
N PRO A 25 -14.96 19.06 -16.12
CA PRO A 25 -15.22 17.81 -15.41
C PRO A 25 -15.19 18.00 -13.89
N THR A 26 -16.07 17.29 -13.19
CA THR A 26 -16.10 17.27 -11.72
C THR A 26 -15.14 16.24 -11.15
N SER A 27 -14.97 15.10 -11.83
CA SER A 27 -13.98 14.08 -11.45
C SER A 27 -13.58 13.17 -12.62
N LEU A 28 -12.39 12.58 -12.51
CA LEU A 28 -11.82 11.64 -13.48
C LEU A 28 -11.51 10.32 -12.78
N THR A 29 -11.91 9.21 -13.38
CA THR A 29 -11.51 7.86 -12.94
C THR A 29 -10.37 7.38 -13.81
N LEU A 30 -9.23 7.04 -13.21
CA LEU A 30 -8.02 6.58 -13.89
C LEU A 30 -7.70 5.15 -13.45
N ARG A 31 -7.36 4.28 -14.40
CA ARG A 31 -6.84 2.94 -14.13
C ARG A 31 -5.34 2.96 -14.20
N MET A 32 -4.66 2.54 -13.14
CA MET A 32 -3.21 2.51 -13.11
C MET A 32 -2.67 1.28 -13.85
N SER A 33 -1.53 1.44 -14.53
CA SER A 33 -0.90 0.36 -15.30
C SER A 33 -0.10 -0.62 -14.43
N ASP A 34 0.08 -0.30 -13.15
CA ASP A 34 0.74 -1.15 -12.15
C ASP A 34 -0.17 -2.25 -11.59
N GLY A 35 -1.43 -2.32 -12.06
CA GLY A 35 -2.42 -3.30 -11.61
C GLY A 35 -3.13 -2.91 -10.31
N SER A 36 -2.93 -1.68 -9.81
CA SER A 36 -3.71 -1.15 -8.69
C SER A 36 -5.12 -0.75 -9.10
N ASP A 37 -6.00 -0.60 -8.10
CA ASP A 37 -7.41 -0.24 -8.31
C ASP A 37 -7.58 1.11 -9.00
N ASP A 38 -8.75 1.30 -9.62
CA ASP A 38 -9.12 2.56 -10.27
C ASP A 38 -9.12 3.71 -9.25
N ILE A 39 -8.39 4.78 -9.55
CA ILE A 39 -8.32 6.00 -8.73
C ILE A 39 -9.32 7.04 -9.23
N THR A 40 -9.97 7.75 -8.32
CA THR A 40 -10.83 8.90 -8.69
C THR A 40 -10.17 10.19 -8.23
N VAL A 41 -9.94 11.09 -9.18
CA VAL A 41 -9.40 12.44 -8.94
C VAL A 41 -10.54 13.43 -9.05
N VAL A 42 -10.77 14.21 -8.00
CA VAL A 42 -11.83 15.22 -7.93
C VAL A 42 -11.24 16.60 -8.19
N LYS A 43 -11.96 17.42 -8.97
CA LYS A 43 -11.53 18.78 -9.28
C LYS A 43 -11.38 19.61 -8.00
N GLY A 44 -10.20 20.18 -7.79
CA GLY A 44 -9.90 21.04 -6.64
C GLY A 44 -9.44 20.29 -5.38
N GLU A 45 -9.39 18.95 -5.41
CA GLU A 45 -8.89 18.14 -4.31
C GLU A 45 -7.50 17.57 -4.62
N ILE A 46 -6.63 17.56 -3.61
CA ILE A 46 -5.33 16.90 -3.72
C ILE A 46 -5.58 15.40 -3.61
N PHE A 47 -5.13 14.63 -4.60
CA PHE A 47 -5.14 13.18 -4.50
C PHE A 47 -4.18 12.71 -3.40
N SER A 48 -4.70 11.97 -2.42
CA SER A 48 -3.93 11.33 -1.35
C SER A 48 -4.33 9.87 -1.24
N ARG A 49 -3.35 8.99 -1.06
CA ARG A 49 -3.54 7.56 -0.87
C ARG A 49 -2.59 7.07 0.22
N VAL A 50 -3.05 6.10 1.02
CA VAL A 50 -2.17 5.37 1.92
C VAL A 50 -1.30 4.41 1.11
N ASP A 51 -0.03 4.73 0.99
CA ASP A 51 0.99 3.90 0.30
C ASP A 51 1.39 2.66 1.12
N GLY A 52 1.11 2.67 2.42
CA GLY A 52 1.28 1.53 3.30
C GLY A 52 1.36 1.91 4.77
N TYR A 53 1.27 0.90 5.61
CA TYR A 53 1.27 1.05 7.06
C TYR A 53 2.63 0.73 7.68
N ARG A 54 2.86 1.28 8.86
CA ARG A 54 3.99 0.98 9.75
C ARG A 54 3.41 0.63 11.12
N ALA A 55 4.09 -0.24 11.84
CA ALA A 55 3.65 -0.64 13.17
C ALA A 55 4.76 -0.54 14.20
N ASP A 56 4.36 -0.16 15.41
CA ASP A 56 5.13 -0.34 16.63
C ASP A 56 4.65 -1.64 17.29
N ILE A 57 5.58 -2.59 17.49
CA ILE A 57 5.28 -3.92 18.00
C ILE A 57 6.05 -4.10 19.31
N THR A 58 5.36 -4.54 20.35
CA THR A 58 5.97 -4.87 21.64
C THR A 58 5.80 -6.35 21.92
N TYR A 59 6.87 -7.00 22.39
CA TYR A 59 6.83 -8.35 22.93
C TYR A 59 6.96 -8.28 24.46
N PRO A 60 5.84 -8.36 25.21
CA PRO A 60 5.82 -8.14 26.66
C PRO A 60 6.74 -9.05 27.49
N PRO A 61 6.91 -10.36 27.19
CA PRO A 61 7.67 -11.26 28.07
C PRO A 61 9.11 -10.83 28.37
N ASN A 62 9.75 -10.09 27.45
CA ASN A 62 11.08 -9.49 27.70
C ASN A 62 11.13 -7.99 27.37
N ASN A 63 9.97 -7.34 27.27
CA ASN A 63 9.81 -5.92 26.94
C ASN A 63 10.54 -5.45 25.67
N LYS A 64 10.73 -6.34 24.70
CA LYS A 64 11.37 -5.97 23.43
C LYS A 64 10.43 -5.11 22.60
N GLN A 65 10.94 -3.96 22.14
CA GLN A 65 10.19 -3.02 21.31
C GLN A 65 10.76 -2.97 19.89
N PHE A 66 9.86 -2.99 18.92
CA PHE A 66 10.17 -2.87 17.50
C PHE A 66 9.36 -1.71 16.94
N ARG A 67 9.99 -0.55 16.81
CA ARG A 67 9.31 0.65 16.32
C ARG A 67 9.42 0.79 14.81
N ASN A 68 8.42 1.43 14.21
CA ASN A 68 8.41 1.87 12.82
C ASN A 68 8.68 0.74 11.81
N ARG A 69 8.15 -0.45 12.06
CA ARG A 69 8.39 -1.64 11.23
C ARG A 69 7.44 -1.71 10.04
N ARG A 70 7.94 -2.21 8.91
CA ARG A 70 7.17 -2.41 7.68
C ARG A 70 7.00 -3.90 7.33
N SER A 71 6.01 -4.18 6.48
CA SER A 71 5.89 -5.47 5.80
C SER A 71 7.21 -5.86 5.13
N GLY A 72 7.58 -7.14 5.23
CA GLY A 72 8.84 -7.70 4.74
C GLY A 72 9.99 -7.69 5.76
N GLU A 73 9.90 -6.90 6.83
CA GLU A 73 10.93 -6.89 7.86
C GLU A 73 10.90 -8.13 8.76
N LYS A 74 12.05 -8.42 9.37
CA LYS A 74 12.28 -9.58 10.23
C LYS A 74 12.48 -9.14 11.68
N LEU A 75 11.76 -9.77 12.60
CA LEU A 75 11.85 -9.53 14.05
C LEU A 75 12.39 -10.80 14.71
N PHE A 76 13.31 -10.66 15.66
CA PHE A 76 13.81 -11.79 16.43
C PHE A 76 13.31 -11.72 17.87
N PHE A 77 12.52 -12.69 18.30
CA PHE A 77 12.03 -12.81 19.69
C PHE A 77 11.53 -14.24 19.95
N ALA A 78 11.44 -14.63 21.23
CA ALA A 78 11.09 -16.01 21.62
C ALA A 78 11.98 -17.07 20.93
N GLU A 79 13.29 -16.79 20.85
CA GLU A 79 14.30 -17.66 20.23
C GLU A 79 14.06 -17.99 18.74
N ASP A 80 13.18 -17.24 18.07
CA ASP A 80 12.83 -17.47 16.67
C ASP A 80 12.78 -16.15 15.88
N MET A 81 12.82 -16.29 14.56
CA MET A 81 12.64 -15.22 13.60
C MET A 81 11.17 -15.16 13.16
N HIS A 82 10.60 -13.96 13.16
CA HIS A 82 9.24 -13.68 12.75
C HIS A 82 9.25 -12.64 11.65
N ASN A 83 8.72 -12.99 10.48
CA ASN A 83 8.60 -12.09 9.34
C ASN A 83 7.29 -11.33 9.44
N ILE A 84 7.31 -10.01 9.25
CA ILE A 84 6.10 -9.23 9.07
C ILE A 84 5.58 -9.48 7.66
N VAL A 85 4.48 -10.22 7.52
CA VAL A 85 3.94 -10.55 6.19
C VAL A 85 2.91 -9.54 5.71
N ALA A 86 2.23 -8.85 6.62
CA ALA A 86 1.29 -7.78 6.30
C ALA A 86 1.16 -6.81 7.47
N ILE A 87 0.92 -5.54 7.14
CA ILE A 87 0.46 -4.51 8.07
C ILE A 87 -0.72 -3.79 7.38
N SER A 88 -1.84 -3.73 8.06
CA SER A 88 -3.00 -2.91 7.68
C SER A 88 -3.19 -1.78 8.70
N GLU A 89 -4.27 -1.02 8.54
CA GLU A 89 -4.64 0.04 9.49
C GLU A 89 -4.82 -0.47 10.92
N SER A 90 -5.33 -1.69 11.09
CA SER A 90 -5.76 -2.21 12.39
C SER A 90 -5.05 -3.49 12.82
N GLU A 91 -4.18 -4.08 12.00
CA GLU A 91 -3.50 -5.32 12.35
C GLU A 91 -2.13 -5.50 11.72
N VAL A 92 -1.33 -6.31 12.40
CA VAL A 92 -0.04 -6.82 11.94
C VAL A 92 -0.12 -8.33 11.88
N VAL A 93 0.32 -8.92 10.77
CA VAL A 93 0.44 -10.37 10.63
C VAL A 93 1.91 -10.75 10.63
N LEU A 94 2.29 -11.60 11.58
CA LEU A 94 3.62 -12.18 11.68
C LEU A 94 3.60 -13.63 11.20
N SER A 95 4.67 -14.08 10.55
CA SER A 95 4.92 -15.47 10.22
C SER A 95 6.18 -15.94 10.92
N THR A 96 6.08 -16.95 11.75
CA THR A 96 7.23 -17.59 12.41
C THR A 96 8.03 -18.39 11.38
N ALA A 97 9.35 -18.19 11.32
CA ALA A 97 10.20 -18.75 10.26
C ALA A 97 10.34 -20.27 10.36
N SER A 98 10.46 -20.81 11.57
CA SER A 98 10.64 -22.25 11.80
C SER A 98 9.39 -23.09 11.49
N THR A 99 8.19 -22.52 11.66
CA THR A 99 6.91 -23.25 11.59
C THR A 99 5.97 -22.75 10.49
N SER A 100 6.28 -21.62 9.85
CA SER A 100 5.36 -20.91 8.94
C SER A 100 4.01 -20.53 9.58
N LYS A 101 3.87 -20.62 10.91
CA LYS A 101 2.64 -20.26 11.61
C LYS A 101 2.42 -18.75 11.54
N ARG A 102 1.19 -18.36 11.20
CA ARG A 102 0.77 -16.95 11.18
C ARG A 102 0.08 -16.55 12.47
N THR A 103 0.42 -15.37 12.97
CA THR A 103 -0.20 -14.74 14.13
C THR A 103 -0.63 -13.34 13.76
N THR A 104 -1.91 -13.03 14.00
CA THR A 104 -2.48 -11.71 13.78
C THR A 104 -2.53 -10.97 15.11
N ILE A 105 -1.91 -9.79 15.16
CA ILE A 105 -1.95 -8.86 16.29
C ILE A 105 -2.84 -7.71 15.87
N ARG A 106 -3.91 -7.45 16.62
CA ARG A 106 -4.82 -6.34 16.35
C ARG A 106 -4.47 -5.13 17.21
N LEU A 107 -4.62 -3.95 16.64
CA LEU A 107 -4.55 -2.69 17.38
C LEU A 107 -5.66 -2.69 18.42
N GLN A 108 -5.32 -2.37 19.67
CA GLN A 108 -6.26 -2.27 20.78
C GLN A 108 -6.86 -0.87 20.89
#